data_AF-A0A958AZH2-F1
#
_entry.id   AF-A0A958AZH2-F1
#
_cell.length_a   1.000
_cell.length_b   1.000
_cell.length_c   1.000
_cell.angle_alpha   90.00
_cell.angle_beta   90.00
_cell.angle_gamma   90.00
#
_symmetry.space_group_name_H-M   'P 1'
#
loop_
_entity.id
_entity.type
_entity.pdbx_description
1 polymer ?
#
loop_
_entity_poly.entity_id
_entity_poly.type
_entity_poly.pdbx_seq_one_letter_code
_entity_poly.pdbx_strand_id
1 'polypeptide(L)'
;MTDSSDKAVQPQPAGAIATALGLVDWRTDGAGIELTFRGNSTIARWDEITSGGLVRTGNASTGSGVPTDVMSEIGKGLPGLGRLIGINARMAEDYRQLTLARGSSDRRMVRVPLPLDDPDAQNLVHTVQLALGGRWVGEVSIADHYKALGVKRPWWTVPASLLFLVGLGYVIVFACVGFTSLAEGNLNLPPALWVGMVAWLLIVGSIAWLYRRT
;
A
#
# COMPACT_ATOMS: atom_id res chain seq x y z
N MET A 1 14.69 15.62 -55.64
CA MET A 1 14.42 16.28 -54.35
C MET A 1 13.58 15.33 -53.53
N THR A 2 14.21 14.48 -52.73
CA THR A 2 13.55 13.63 -51.74
C THR A 2 13.94 14.18 -50.38
N ASP A 3 12.99 14.90 -49.80
CA ASP A 3 13.07 15.51 -48.48
C ASP A 3 12.94 14.39 -47.44
N SER A 4 14.07 13.75 -47.10
CA SER A 4 14.18 12.90 -45.92
C SER A 4 14.17 13.82 -44.70
N SER A 5 12.97 14.19 -44.26
CA SER A 5 12.77 14.78 -42.94
C SER A 5 13.24 13.78 -41.88
N ASP A 6 14.49 13.96 -41.44
CA ASP A 6 14.97 13.57 -40.12
C ASP A 6 14.04 14.21 -39.09
N LYS A 7 12.99 13.47 -38.70
CA LYS A 7 12.30 13.77 -37.45
C LYS A 7 13.29 13.46 -36.35
N ALA A 8 13.93 14.51 -35.84
CA ALA A 8 14.66 14.47 -34.58
C ALA A 8 13.75 13.82 -33.54
N VAL A 9 14.10 12.58 -33.16
CA VAL A 9 13.49 11.88 -32.03
C VAL A 9 13.80 12.75 -30.82
N GLN A 10 12.81 13.53 -30.37
CA GLN A 10 12.96 14.33 -29.16
C GLN A 10 13.44 13.40 -28.03
N PRO A 11 14.42 13.82 -27.22
CA PRO A 11 14.89 13.00 -26.11
C PRO A 11 13.70 12.66 -25.21
N GLN A 12 13.37 11.37 -25.15
CA GLN A 12 12.32 10.88 -24.28
C GLN A 12 12.69 11.17 -22.84
N PRO A 13 11.82 11.83 -22.04
CA PRO A 13 12.09 12.06 -20.63
C PRO A 13 12.26 10.69 -19.97
N ALA A 14 13.42 10.49 -19.36
CA ALA A 14 13.79 9.27 -18.67
C ALA A 14 14.65 9.62 -17.46
N GLY A 15 14.54 8.83 -16.40
CA GLY A 15 15.29 9.02 -15.17
C GLY A 15 15.24 7.79 -14.28
N ALA A 16 16.06 7.80 -13.23
CA ALA A 16 16.15 6.72 -12.26
C ALA A 16 16.10 7.31 -10.86
N ILE A 17 15.11 6.91 -10.08
CA ILE A 17 14.82 7.49 -8.77
C ILE A 17 15.16 6.45 -7.71
N ALA A 18 16.09 6.79 -6.83
CA ALA A 18 16.45 5.92 -5.71
C ALA A 18 15.42 6.07 -4.59
N THR A 19 14.68 4.99 -4.30
CA THR A 19 13.73 4.96 -3.17
C THR A 19 14.22 4.03 -2.07
N ALA A 20 13.77 4.24 -0.83
CA ALA A 20 14.03 3.30 0.27
C ALA A 20 13.56 1.85 -0.02
N LEU A 21 12.68 1.66 -1.00
CA LEU A 21 12.12 0.38 -1.38
C LEU A 21 12.78 -0.22 -2.64
N GLY A 22 13.70 0.50 -3.29
CA GLY A 22 14.41 0.09 -4.50
C GLY A 22 14.51 1.20 -5.55
N LEU A 23 15.24 0.94 -6.63
CA LEU A 23 15.33 1.85 -7.77
C LEU A 23 14.03 1.83 -8.58
N VAL A 24 13.53 3.01 -8.92
CA VAL A 24 12.42 3.22 -9.86
C VAL A 24 13.01 3.83 -11.13
N ASP A 25 13.12 3.04 -12.18
CA ASP A 25 13.44 3.57 -13.50
C ASP A 25 12.15 3.97 -14.21
N TRP A 26 12.16 5.12 -14.85
CA TRP A 26 11.01 5.60 -15.59
C TRP A 26 11.43 6.15 -16.94
N ARG A 27 10.55 5.94 -17.92
CA ARG A 27 10.69 6.50 -19.26
C ARG A 27 9.30 6.85 -19.78
N THR A 28 9.20 7.99 -20.43
CA THR A 28 7.96 8.43 -21.08
C THR A 28 8.16 8.57 -22.57
N ASP A 29 7.12 8.24 -23.31
CA ASP A 29 7.02 8.53 -24.73
C ASP A 29 5.66 9.19 -25.02
N GLY A 30 5.38 9.45 -26.30
CA GLY A 30 4.11 10.04 -26.71
C GLY A 30 2.89 9.14 -26.47
N ALA A 31 3.08 7.84 -26.21
CA ALA A 31 2.01 6.85 -26.05
C ALA A 31 1.74 6.50 -24.58
N GLY A 32 2.72 6.60 -23.70
CA GLY A 32 2.58 6.22 -22.30
C GLY A 32 3.80 6.48 -21.43
N ILE A 33 3.76 5.83 -20.27
CA ILE A 33 4.86 5.76 -19.32
C ILE A 33 5.21 4.30 -19.05
N GLU A 34 6.51 4.02 -19.06
CA GLU A 34 7.08 2.79 -18.58
C GLU A 34 7.70 3.04 -17.20
N LEU A 35 7.28 2.24 -16.22
CA LEU A 35 7.77 2.28 -14.85
C LEU A 35 8.37 0.91 -14.52
N THR A 36 9.67 0.87 -14.24
CA THR A 36 10.35 -0.34 -13.79
C THR A 36 10.67 -0.21 -12.32
N PHE A 37 10.13 -1.13 -11.51
CA PHE A 37 10.39 -1.18 -10.08
C PHE A 37 10.66 -2.61 -9.65
N ARG A 38 11.80 -2.82 -8.97
CA ARG A 38 12.23 -4.16 -8.49
C ARG A 38 12.26 -5.23 -9.59
N GLY A 39 12.67 -4.84 -10.80
CA GLY A 39 12.75 -5.74 -11.96
C GLY A 39 11.41 -6.00 -12.67
N ASN A 40 10.29 -5.49 -12.14
CA ASN A 40 9.00 -5.54 -12.83
C ASN A 40 8.79 -4.25 -13.62
N SER A 41 8.78 -4.36 -14.96
CA SER A 41 8.37 -3.26 -15.84
C SER A 41 6.85 -3.27 -16.01
N THR A 42 6.24 -2.10 -15.82
CA THR A 42 4.83 -1.84 -16.06
C THR A 42 4.70 -0.71 -17.06
N ILE A 43 4.06 -1.00 -18.19
CA ILE A 43 3.72 0.00 -19.20
C ILE A 43 2.28 0.44 -18.97
N ALA A 44 2.07 1.74 -18.79
CA ALA A 44 0.76 2.36 -18.69
C ALA A 44 0.59 3.38 -19.81
N ARG A 45 -0.36 3.13 -20.71
CA ARG A 45 -0.63 4.04 -21.82
C ARG A 45 -1.44 5.25 -21.34
N TRP A 46 -1.19 6.42 -21.92
CA TRP A 46 -1.85 7.66 -21.50
C TRP A 46 -3.36 7.64 -21.71
N ASP A 47 -3.85 6.96 -22.74
CA ASP A 47 -5.28 6.79 -23.05
C ASP A 47 -5.99 5.86 -22.05
N GLU A 48 -5.27 4.92 -21.45
CA GLU A 48 -5.80 3.96 -20.47
C GLU A 48 -5.86 4.51 -19.04
N ILE A 49 -5.07 5.54 -18.74
CA ILE A 49 -5.04 6.16 -17.42
C ILE A 49 -6.29 7.06 -17.27
N THR A 50 -7.21 6.66 -16.41
CA THR A 50 -8.43 7.43 -16.16
C THR A 50 -8.19 8.61 -15.23
N SER A 51 -7.26 8.48 -14.30
CA SER A 51 -6.91 9.52 -13.33
C SER A 51 -5.52 9.25 -12.73
N GLY A 52 -4.86 10.30 -12.28
CA GLY A 52 -3.58 10.18 -11.59
C GLY A 52 -3.42 11.24 -10.51
N GLY A 53 -2.61 10.95 -9.50
CA GLY A 53 -2.33 11.90 -8.43
C GLY A 53 -1.26 11.41 -7.48
N LEU A 54 -0.86 12.29 -6.56
CA LEU A 54 0.06 11.98 -5.48
C LEU A 54 -0.76 11.67 -4.22
N VAL A 55 -0.56 10.49 -3.65
CA VAL A 55 -1.18 10.12 -2.39
C VAL A 55 -0.19 10.39 -1.27
N ARG A 56 -0.61 11.23 -0.33
CA ARG A 56 0.14 11.45 0.90
C ARG A 56 -0.15 10.30 1.86
N THR A 57 0.83 9.43 2.02
CA THR A 57 0.81 8.32 2.98
C THR A 57 0.89 8.84 4.43
N GLY A 58 1.50 10.02 4.64
CA GLY A 58 1.58 10.72 5.93
C GLY A 58 0.67 11.92 6.02
N ASN A 59 -0.60 11.67 6.36
CA ASN A 59 -1.46 12.54 7.16
C ASN A 59 -2.77 11.79 7.40
N ALA A 60 -2.74 10.86 8.35
CA ALA A 60 -3.89 10.72 9.23
C ALA A 60 -3.75 11.81 10.30
N SER A 61 -3.96 13.09 9.94
CA SER A 61 -4.73 13.91 10.86
C SER A 61 -6.10 13.24 10.89
N THR A 62 -6.24 12.30 11.82
CA THR A 62 -7.44 11.81 12.48
C THR A 62 -8.72 12.61 12.17
N GLY A 63 -9.21 12.50 10.93
CA GLY A 63 -10.58 12.83 10.55
C GLY A 63 -11.53 11.66 10.82
N SER A 64 -10.97 10.49 11.12
CA SER A 64 -11.63 9.43 11.87
C SER A 64 -11.23 9.65 13.32
N GLY A 65 -12.20 9.96 14.20
CA GLY A 65 -12.03 10.27 15.61
C GLY A 65 -11.52 9.10 16.46
N VAL A 66 -10.43 8.46 16.04
CA VAL A 66 -9.62 7.58 16.87
C VAL A 66 -8.50 8.46 17.42
N PRO A 67 -8.48 8.77 18.72
CA PRO A 67 -7.46 9.62 19.32
C PRO A 67 -6.08 9.00 19.09
N THR A 68 -5.13 9.82 18.67
CA THR A 68 -3.72 9.49 18.43
C THR A 68 -3.07 8.84 19.66
N ASP A 69 -3.61 9.12 20.85
CA ASP A 69 -3.17 8.55 22.12
C ASP A 69 -3.36 7.02 22.20
N VAL A 70 -4.41 6.47 21.59
CA VAL A 70 -4.71 5.03 21.62
C VAL A 70 -3.70 4.23 20.79
N MET A 71 -3.27 4.75 19.64
CA MET A 71 -2.19 4.11 18.86
C MET A 71 -0.83 4.19 19.57
N SER A 72 -0.58 5.26 20.34
CA SER A 72 0.63 5.39 21.15
C SER A 72 0.68 4.39 22.31
N GLU A 73 -0.47 4.07 22.93
CA GLU A 73 -0.56 3.06 23.99
C GLU A 73 -0.39 1.63 23.45
N ILE A 74 -0.97 1.31 22.29
CA ILE A 74 -0.78 0.00 21.65
C ILE A 74 0.69 -0.22 21.25
N GLY A 75 1.38 0.84 20.79
CA GLY A 75 2.81 0.78 20.46
C GLY A 75 3.74 0.58 21.67
N LYS A 76 3.34 1.04 22.87
CA LYS A 76 4.07 0.81 24.12
C LYS A 76 3.93 -0.63 24.63
N GLY A 77 2.83 -1.32 24.30
CA GLY A 77 2.58 -2.70 24.74
C GLY A 77 3.31 -3.80 23.98
N LEU A 78 3.74 -3.53 22.74
CA LEU A 78 4.44 -4.49 21.88
C LEU A 78 5.62 -3.80 21.16
N PRO A 79 6.87 -3.93 21.65
CA PRO A 79 8.02 -3.17 21.16
C PRO A 79 8.33 -3.37 19.67
N GLY A 80 7.84 -4.45 19.08
CA GLY A 80 7.94 -4.74 17.65
C GLY A 80 6.94 -4.00 16.75
N LEU A 81 5.75 -3.68 17.27
CA LEU A 81 4.74 -2.89 16.55
C LEU A 81 5.15 -1.41 16.48
N GLY A 82 5.80 -0.90 17.53
CA GLY A 82 6.36 0.46 17.54
C GLY A 82 7.41 0.71 16.44
N ARG A 83 8.25 -0.29 16.13
CA ARG A 83 9.22 -0.20 15.02
C ARG A 83 8.56 -0.17 13.65
N LEU A 84 7.52 -0.96 13.44
CA LEU A 84 6.74 -0.96 12.19
C LEU A 84 5.97 0.36 12.02
N ILE A 85 5.42 0.91 13.11
CA ILE A 85 4.78 2.22 13.13
C ILE A 85 5.81 3.33 12.83
N GLY A 86 7.02 3.26 13.38
CA GLY A 86 8.09 4.23 13.13
C GLY A 86 8.68 4.20 11.71
N ILE A 87 8.85 3.00 11.12
CA ILE A 87 9.28 2.85 9.72
C ILE A 87 8.18 3.35 8.78
N ASN A 88 6.92 3.03 9.08
CA ASN A 88 5.78 3.52 8.30
C ASN A 88 5.62 5.03 8.44
N ALA A 89 5.86 5.61 9.61
CA ALA A 89 5.84 7.06 9.84
C ALA A 89 6.94 7.78 9.04
N ARG A 90 8.17 7.26 9.03
CA ARG A 90 9.28 7.85 8.27
C ARG A 90 9.08 7.74 6.75
N MET A 91 8.55 6.62 6.27
CA MET A 91 8.14 6.49 4.87
C MET A 91 6.94 7.39 4.53
N ALA A 92 6.05 7.66 5.48
CA ALA A 92 4.87 8.48 5.30
C ALA A 92 5.18 9.99 5.27
N GLU A 93 6.20 10.43 6.01
CA GLU A 93 6.67 11.82 6.03
C GLU A 93 7.44 12.17 4.75
N ASP A 94 8.42 11.34 4.36
CA ASP A 94 9.40 11.66 3.31
C ASP A 94 8.95 11.27 1.89
N TYR A 95 8.01 10.33 1.75
CA TYR A 95 7.56 9.84 0.43
C TYR A 95 6.14 10.26 0.12
N ARG A 96 5.88 10.48 -1.18
CA ARG A 96 4.53 10.52 -1.74
C ARG A 96 4.37 9.36 -2.69
N GLN A 97 3.17 8.79 -2.74
CA GLN A 97 2.90 7.68 -3.64
C GLN A 97 2.23 8.17 -4.91
N LEU A 98 2.96 8.16 -6.03
CA LEU A 98 2.36 8.38 -7.34
C LEU A 98 1.42 7.22 -7.64
N THR A 99 0.15 7.55 -7.86
CA THR A 99 -0.88 6.57 -8.18
C THR A 99 -1.51 6.91 -9.52
N LEU A 100 -1.43 5.97 -10.46
CA LEU A 100 -2.04 6.05 -11.78
C LEU A 100 -3.15 5.00 -11.87
N ALA A 101 -4.40 5.43 -11.96
CA ALA A 101 -5.53 4.53 -12.05
C ALA A 101 -5.87 4.21 -13.52
N ARG A 102 -5.96 2.92 -13.85
CA ARG A 102 -6.46 2.43 -15.14
C ARG A 102 -7.87 1.90 -14.98
N GLY A 103 -8.85 2.81 -15.03
CA GLY A 103 -10.27 2.50 -14.82
C GLY A 103 -10.68 2.55 -13.35
N SER A 104 -11.83 1.93 -13.05
CA SER A 104 -12.47 2.01 -11.73
C SER A 104 -12.04 0.91 -10.74
N SER A 105 -11.06 0.06 -11.10
CA SER A 105 -10.62 -1.08 -10.29
C SER A 105 -9.29 -0.82 -9.59
N ASP A 106 -9.23 -1.09 -8.29
CA ASP A 106 -8.01 -0.98 -7.48
C ASP A 106 -6.86 -1.85 -8.00
N ARG A 107 -7.18 -3.03 -8.55
CA ARG A 107 -6.19 -3.97 -9.08
C ARG A 107 -5.45 -3.46 -10.31
N ARG A 108 -5.96 -2.42 -10.96
CA ARG A 108 -5.37 -1.82 -12.17
C ARG A 108 -4.67 -0.50 -11.88
N MET A 109 -4.44 -0.19 -10.61
CA MET A 109 -3.63 0.96 -10.23
C MET A 109 -2.15 0.64 -10.28
N VAL A 110 -1.38 1.55 -10.86
CA VAL A 110 0.09 1.56 -10.72
C VAL A 110 0.43 2.49 -9.57
N ARG A 111 1.19 1.99 -8.60
CA ARG A 111 1.55 2.70 -7.38
C ARG A 111 3.06 2.68 -7.21
N VAL A 112 3.66 3.86 -7.18
CA VAL A 112 5.10 4.00 -7.07
C VAL A 112 5.42 5.00 -5.95
N PRO A 113 6.23 4.61 -4.94
CA PRO A 113 6.71 5.54 -3.94
C PRO A 113 7.74 6.47 -4.57
N LEU A 114 7.62 7.78 -4.33
CA LEU A 114 8.51 8.80 -4.84
C LEU A 114 9.00 9.71 -3.70
N PRO A 115 10.33 9.89 -3.53
CA PRO A 115 10.88 10.94 -2.69
C PRO A 115 10.76 12.26 -3.44
N LEU A 116 9.90 13.18 -2.98
CA LEU A 116 9.70 14.46 -3.69
C LEU A 116 10.89 15.43 -3.56
N ASP A 117 11.85 15.14 -2.70
CA ASP A 117 13.10 15.89 -2.57
C ASP A 117 14.08 15.60 -3.73
N ASP A 118 13.83 14.54 -4.50
CA ASP A 118 14.64 14.17 -5.67
C ASP A 118 14.16 14.94 -6.92
N PRO A 119 15.04 15.67 -7.63
CA PRO A 119 14.68 16.38 -8.86
C PRO A 119 14.12 15.46 -9.96
N ASP A 120 14.57 14.20 -10.05
CA ASP A 120 14.05 13.25 -11.03
C ASP A 120 12.62 12.80 -10.70
N ALA A 121 12.28 12.73 -9.41
CA ALA A 121 10.91 12.48 -8.97
C ALA A 121 9.99 13.66 -9.29
N GLN A 122 10.46 14.90 -9.12
CA GLN A 122 9.71 16.09 -9.51
C GLN A 122 9.51 16.16 -11.04
N ASN A 123 10.54 15.83 -11.82
CA ASN A 123 10.46 15.75 -13.28
C ASN A 123 9.44 14.70 -13.74
N LEU A 124 9.45 13.51 -13.11
CA LEU A 124 8.47 12.47 -13.38
C LEU A 124 7.04 12.96 -13.10
N VAL A 125 6.79 13.54 -11.93
CA VAL A 125 5.48 14.07 -11.54
C VAL A 125 5.02 15.15 -12.52
N HIS A 126 5.91 16.07 -12.88
CA HIS A 126 5.60 17.13 -13.82
C HIS A 126 5.26 16.58 -15.20
N THR A 127 6.02 15.60 -15.70
CA THR A 127 5.77 14.94 -16.99
C THR A 127 4.40 14.25 -16.99
N VAL A 128 4.10 13.50 -15.93
CA VAL A 128 2.80 12.83 -15.76
C VAL A 128 1.66 13.85 -15.66
N GLN A 129 1.85 14.94 -14.92
CA GLN A 129 0.86 16.00 -14.77
C GLN A 129 0.53 16.65 -16.12
N LEU A 130 1.55 16.95 -16.94
CA LEU A 130 1.37 17.49 -18.29
C LEU A 130 0.63 16.51 -19.20
N ALA A 131 0.98 15.22 -19.17
CA ALA A 131 0.35 14.20 -20.01
C ALA A 131 -1.11 13.91 -19.60
N LEU A 132 -1.43 13.97 -18.30
CA LEU A 132 -2.78 13.71 -17.81
C LEU A 132 -3.70 14.94 -17.88
N GLY A 133 -3.16 16.16 -17.78
CA GLY A 133 -3.91 17.40 -17.85
C GLY A 133 -5.06 17.43 -16.85
N GLY A 134 -6.30 17.54 -17.33
CA GLY A 134 -7.51 17.55 -16.49
C GLY A 134 -7.81 16.24 -15.74
N ARG A 135 -7.11 15.14 -16.04
CA ARG A 135 -7.20 13.87 -15.30
C ARG A 135 -6.27 13.81 -14.09
N TRP A 136 -5.41 14.81 -13.93
CA TRP A 136 -4.56 14.94 -12.76
C TRP A 136 -5.35 15.52 -11.58
N VAL A 137 -5.40 14.79 -10.48
CA VAL A 137 -6.21 15.15 -9.30
C VAL A 137 -5.39 15.92 -8.26
N GLY A 138 -4.08 16.02 -8.44
CA GLY A 138 -3.18 16.68 -7.50
C GLY A 138 -2.75 15.79 -6.34
N GLU A 139 -2.38 16.42 -5.23
CA GLU A 139 -2.05 15.72 -3.99
C GLU A 139 -3.32 15.47 -3.17
N VAL A 140 -3.57 14.22 -2.81
CA VAL A 140 -4.78 13.77 -2.12
C VAL A 140 -4.45 12.94 -0.88
N SER A 141 -5.32 13.01 0.12
CA SER A 141 -5.23 12.19 1.32
C SER A 141 -5.46 10.71 1.01
N ILE A 142 -4.92 9.81 1.83
CA ILE A 142 -5.19 8.37 1.68
C ILE A 142 -6.65 7.99 1.96
N ALA A 143 -7.40 8.82 2.68
CA ALA A 143 -8.84 8.59 2.88
C ALA A 143 -9.62 8.87 1.59
N ASP A 144 -9.25 9.94 0.89
CA ASP A 144 -9.99 10.45 -0.27
C ASP A 144 -9.47 9.94 -1.61
N HIS A 145 -8.26 9.37 -1.68
CA HIS A 145 -7.63 8.99 -2.95
C HIS A 145 -8.49 8.05 -3.81
N TYR A 146 -9.21 7.09 -3.20
CA TYR A 146 -10.09 6.20 -3.96
C TYR A 146 -11.23 6.97 -4.64
N LYS A 147 -11.84 7.91 -3.92
CA LYS A 147 -12.93 8.76 -4.45
C LYS A 147 -12.39 9.72 -5.50
N ALA A 148 -11.26 10.35 -5.22
CA ALA A 148 -10.59 11.30 -6.09
C ALA A 148 -10.14 10.66 -7.41
N LEU A 149 -9.65 9.42 -7.36
CA LEU A 149 -9.23 8.66 -8.53
C LEU A 149 -10.38 7.92 -9.23
N GLY A 150 -11.62 8.01 -8.73
CA GLY A 150 -12.78 7.32 -9.32
C GLY A 150 -12.74 5.79 -9.20
N VAL A 151 -11.96 5.28 -8.26
CA VAL A 151 -11.80 3.83 -8.04
C VAL A 151 -12.77 3.33 -6.99
N LYS A 152 -13.54 2.31 -7.37
CA LYS A 152 -14.52 1.67 -6.51
C LYS A 152 -13.80 0.64 -5.64
N ARG A 153 -13.92 0.80 -4.32
CA ARG A 153 -13.62 -0.30 -3.41
C ARG A 153 -14.64 -1.43 -3.67
N PRO A 154 -14.19 -2.68 -3.82
CA PRO A 154 -15.13 -3.79 -3.92
C PRO A 154 -15.99 -3.83 -2.65
N TRP A 155 -17.31 -3.80 -2.80
CA TRP A 155 -18.24 -3.75 -1.68
C TRP A 155 -18.07 -4.91 -0.68
N TRP A 156 -17.55 -6.05 -1.15
CA TRP A 156 -17.29 -7.24 -0.35
C TRP A 156 -16.11 -7.11 0.63
N THR A 157 -15.25 -6.09 0.49
CA THR A 157 -14.10 -5.91 1.39
C THR A 157 -14.51 -5.62 2.83
N VAL A 158 -15.60 -4.87 3.03
CA VAL A 158 -16.15 -4.57 4.36
C VAL A 158 -16.71 -5.83 5.04
N PRO A 159 -17.61 -6.62 4.44
CA PRO A 159 -18.08 -7.85 5.07
C PRO A 159 -16.96 -8.89 5.23
N ALA A 160 -16.01 -8.99 4.29
CA ALA A 160 -14.88 -9.92 4.43
C ALA A 160 -13.95 -9.57 5.61
N SER A 161 -13.65 -8.28 5.81
CA SER A 161 -12.86 -7.83 6.96
C SER A 161 -13.60 -8.05 8.28
N LEU A 162 -14.91 -7.82 8.31
CA LEU A 162 -15.72 -8.10 9.50
C LEU A 162 -15.77 -9.60 9.82
N LEU A 163 -15.97 -10.46 8.82
CA LEU A 163 -15.91 -11.92 8.98
C LEU A 163 -14.54 -12.38 9.46
N PHE A 164 -13.46 -11.79 8.94
CA PHE A 164 -12.10 -12.08 9.42
C PHE A 164 -11.92 -11.72 10.90
N LEU A 165 -12.37 -10.53 11.32
CA LEU A 165 -12.29 -10.11 12.73
C LEU A 165 -13.12 -11.01 13.64
N VAL A 166 -14.34 -11.38 13.23
CA VAL A 166 -15.19 -12.31 13.98
C VAL A 166 -14.53 -13.68 14.07
N GLY A 167 -13.99 -14.19 12.97
CA GLY A 167 -13.27 -15.46 12.93
C GLY A 167 -12.03 -15.46 13.83
N LEU A 168 -11.24 -14.39 13.79
CA LEU A 168 -10.08 -14.21 14.67
C LEU A 168 -10.50 -14.17 16.14
N GLY A 169 -11.56 -13.43 16.48
CA GLY A 169 -12.13 -13.40 17.82
C GLY A 169 -12.58 -14.79 18.29
N TYR A 170 -13.22 -15.56 17.42
CA TYR A 170 -13.58 -16.94 17.69
C TYR A 170 -12.35 -17.81 17.99
N VAL A 171 -11.31 -17.74 17.16
CA VAL A 171 -10.07 -18.50 17.38
C VAL A 171 -9.45 -18.16 18.74
N ILE A 172 -9.42 -16.88 19.12
CA ILE A 172 -8.89 -16.44 20.42
C ILE A 172 -9.72 -17.01 21.58
N VAL A 173 -11.05 -16.89 21.52
CA VAL A 173 -11.94 -17.38 22.59
C VAL A 173 -11.81 -18.89 22.74
N PHE A 174 -11.83 -19.64 21.64
CA PHE A 174 -11.69 -21.10 21.68
C PHE A 174 -10.33 -21.53 22.19
N ALA A 175 -9.26 -20.81 21.82
CA ALA A 175 -7.93 -21.06 22.36
C ALA A 175 -7.89 -20.81 23.88
N CYS A 176 -8.40 -19.67 24.36
CA CYS A 176 -8.44 -19.35 25.78
C CYS A 176 -9.22 -20.42 26.58
N VAL A 177 -10.44 -20.77 26.13
CA VAL A 177 -11.25 -21.80 26.80
C VAL A 177 -10.54 -23.15 26.80
N GLY A 178 -9.92 -23.54 25.69
CA GLY A 178 -9.15 -24.77 25.58
C GLY A 178 -7.96 -24.81 26.53
N PHE A 179 -7.15 -23.74 26.59
CA PHE A 179 -6.01 -23.64 27.49
C PHE A 179 -6.43 -23.64 28.97
N THR A 180 -7.49 -22.92 29.34
CA THR A 180 -8.01 -22.93 30.71
C THR A 180 -8.47 -24.33 31.11
N SER A 181 -9.19 -25.02 30.24
CA SER A 181 -9.69 -26.36 30.53
C SER A 181 -8.57 -27.41 30.62
N LEU A 182 -7.49 -27.27 29.82
CA LEU A 182 -6.27 -28.07 30.00
C LEU A 182 -5.56 -27.76 31.32
N ALA A 183 -5.50 -26.50 31.73
CA ALA A 183 -4.88 -26.09 33.00
C ALA A 183 -5.65 -26.64 34.21
N GLU A 184 -6.98 -26.82 34.08
CA GLU A 184 -7.85 -27.47 35.05
C GLU A 184 -7.77 -29.02 35.00
N GLY A 185 -6.95 -29.58 34.10
CA GLY A 185 -6.73 -31.03 33.97
C GLY A 185 -7.78 -31.77 33.14
N ASN A 186 -8.65 -31.05 32.42
CA ASN A 186 -9.65 -31.67 31.55
C ASN A 186 -9.08 -31.91 30.14
N LEU A 187 -8.86 -33.17 29.80
CA LEU A 187 -8.35 -33.60 28.49
C LEU A 187 -9.47 -33.90 27.48
N ASN A 188 -10.72 -34.02 27.92
CA ASN A 188 -11.87 -34.31 27.05
C ASN A 188 -12.44 -33.02 26.44
N LEU A 189 -11.63 -32.37 25.62
CA LEU A 189 -12.03 -31.15 24.93
C LEU A 189 -12.75 -31.46 23.60
N PRO A 190 -13.82 -30.73 23.28
CA PRO A 190 -14.42 -30.77 21.95
C PRO A 190 -13.37 -30.50 20.85
N PRO A 191 -13.46 -31.17 19.69
CA PRO A 191 -12.51 -30.98 18.58
C PRO A 191 -12.35 -29.51 18.16
N ALA A 192 -13.41 -28.71 18.29
CA ALA A 192 -13.37 -27.28 17.98
C ALA A 192 -12.38 -26.48 18.84
N LEU A 193 -12.21 -26.83 20.13
CA LEU A 193 -11.23 -26.16 21.01
C LEU A 193 -9.80 -26.51 20.59
N TRP A 194 -9.54 -27.77 20.24
CA TRP A 194 -8.25 -28.20 19.69
C TRP A 194 -7.88 -27.44 18.42
N VAL A 195 -8.82 -27.31 17.49
CA VAL A 195 -8.60 -26.55 16.25
C VAL A 195 -8.32 -25.07 16.55
N GLY A 196 -9.07 -24.45 17.46
CA GLY A 196 -8.84 -23.07 17.88
C GLY A 196 -7.45 -22.86 18.50
N MET A 197 -7.03 -23.75 19.38
CA MET A 197 -5.70 -23.72 20.01
C MET A 197 -4.56 -23.89 19.00
N VAL A 198 -4.66 -24.85 18.08
CA VAL A 198 -3.65 -25.08 17.04
C VAL A 198 -3.57 -23.86 16.10
N ALA A 199 -4.71 -23.33 15.68
CA ALA A 199 -4.76 -22.12 14.86
C ALA A 199 -4.11 -20.92 15.57
N TRP A 200 -4.39 -20.75 16.86
CA TRP A 200 -3.76 -19.71 17.68
C TRP A 200 -2.24 -19.87 17.78
N LEU A 201 -1.75 -21.09 18.04
CA LEU A 201 -0.31 -21.37 18.08
C LEU A 201 0.38 -21.09 16.75
N LEU A 202 -0.27 -21.40 15.61
CA LEU A 202 0.26 -21.07 14.29
C LEU A 202 0.32 -19.56 14.05
N ILE A 203 -0.70 -18.80 14.49
CA ILE A 203 -0.71 -17.33 14.40
C ILE A 203 0.43 -16.74 15.22
N VAL A 204 0.52 -17.11 16.51
CA VAL A 204 1.56 -16.61 17.42
C VAL A 204 2.96 -17.03 16.94
N GLY A 205 3.12 -18.29 16.52
CA GLY A 205 4.37 -18.81 15.98
C GLY A 205 4.82 -18.08 14.70
N SER A 206 3.88 -17.77 13.80
CA SER A 206 4.16 -16.99 12.59
C SER A 206 4.60 -15.57 12.92
N ILE A 207 3.95 -14.93 13.89
CA ILE A 207 4.32 -13.59 14.37
C ILE A 207 5.72 -13.61 14.99
N ALA A 208 6.01 -14.57 15.88
CA ALA A 208 7.33 -14.71 16.50
C ALA A 208 8.44 -14.99 15.48
N TRP A 209 8.16 -15.81 14.47
CA TRP A 209 9.08 -16.11 13.39
C TRP A 209 9.36 -14.88 12.52
N LEU A 210 8.33 -14.09 12.19
CA LEU A 210 8.48 -12.83 11.46
C LEU A 210 9.34 -11.84 12.26
N TYR A 211 9.09 -11.70 13.56
CA TYR A 211 9.88 -10.84 14.44
C TYR A 211 11.36 -11.22 14.52
N ARG A 212 11.68 -12.51 14.43
CA ARG A 212 13.08 -12.96 14.42
C ARG A 212 13.81 -12.63 13.12
N ARG A 213 13.09 -12.42 12.01
CA ARG A 213 13.66 -12.15 10.69
C ARG A 213 13.80 -10.67 10.36
N THR A 214 13.12 -9.81 11.09
CA THR A 214 13.22 -8.34 11.01
C THR A 214 14.26 -7.79 11.97
#